data_AF-A0A9W6ZJW7-F1
#
_entry.id   AF-A0A9W6ZJW7-F1
#
_cell.length_a   1.000
_cell.length_b   1.000
_cell.length_c   1.000
_cell.angle_alpha   90.00
_cell.angle_beta   90.00
_cell.angle_gamma   90.00
#
_symmetry.space_group_name_H-M   'P 1'
#
loop_
_entity.id
_entity.type
_entity.pdbx_description
1 polymer ?
#
loop_
_entity_poly.entity_id
_entity_poly.type
_entity_poly.pdbx_seq_one_letter_code
_entity_poly.pdbx_strand_id
1 'polypeptide(L)'
;MERCKLVTRVIFLLNITKIGANAFPWANNLVVVDIPEGIESIGEEAFKRCTSLTTVFFSTTLILIGEYAFFECYSLDNIDLLHTNLQKLGEAAFWACRALQSMTIPDSLQTFGRAVFSDCSKLVPFCVNVSSPFNDTTSNVVAHLRSLQN
;
A
#
# COMPACT_ATOMS: atom_id res chain seq x y z
N MET A 1 -14.83 -20.19 4.08
CA MET A 1 -15.50 -18.89 3.87
C MET A 1 -15.07 -18.37 2.51
N GLU A 2 -15.85 -18.62 1.45
CA GLU A 2 -15.40 -18.44 0.04
C GLU A 2 -16.16 -17.35 -0.73
N ARG A 3 -16.46 -16.20 -0.12
CA ARG A 3 -17.41 -15.23 -0.71
C ARG A 3 -16.83 -14.13 -1.62
N CYS A 4 -15.58 -14.19 -2.07
CA CYS A 4 -15.04 -13.20 -3.01
C CYS A 4 -14.28 -13.81 -4.21
N LYS A 5 -14.88 -14.81 -4.89
CA LYS A 5 -14.28 -15.43 -6.09
C LYS A 5 -14.60 -14.73 -7.42
N LEU A 6 -15.42 -13.67 -7.46
CA LEU A 6 -15.83 -13.02 -8.72
C LEU A 6 -15.75 -11.48 -8.70
N VAL A 7 -15.17 -10.90 -7.66
CA VAL A 7 -15.11 -9.43 -7.54
C VAL A 7 -13.96 -8.91 -8.39
N THR A 8 -14.29 -8.45 -9.59
CA THR A 8 -13.32 -7.79 -10.49
C THR A 8 -13.11 -6.32 -10.10
N ARG A 9 -14.09 -5.70 -9.44
CA ARG A 9 -14.04 -4.32 -8.93
C ARG A 9 -14.83 -4.21 -7.63
N VAL A 10 -14.30 -3.49 -6.65
CA VAL A 10 -15.01 -3.14 -5.40
C VAL A 10 -15.64 -1.75 -5.56
N ILE A 11 -16.91 -1.60 -5.18
CA ILE A 11 -17.62 -0.30 -5.11
C ILE A 11 -18.07 -0.13 -3.66
N PHE A 12 -17.69 0.98 -3.03
CA PHE A 12 -18.11 1.26 -1.66
C PHE A 12 -19.30 2.22 -1.62
N LEU A 13 -20.20 2.00 -0.67
CA LEU A 13 -21.36 2.86 -0.44
C LEU A 13 -20.94 4.12 0.33
N LEU A 14 -21.62 5.25 0.07
CA LEU A 14 -21.35 6.52 0.73
C LEU A 14 -21.44 6.39 2.26
N ASN A 15 -20.47 6.97 2.97
CA ASN A 15 -20.30 7.09 4.44
C ASN A 15 -19.45 6.04 5.17
N ILE A 16 -18.72 5.16 4.47
CA ILE A 16 -17.68 4.40 5.16
C ILE A 16 -16.37 5.19 5.22
N THR A 17 -15.71 5.19 6.37
CA THR A 17 -14.40 5.84 6.56
C THR A 17 -13.26 4.83 6.65
N LYS A 18 -13.57 3.52 6.65
CA LYS A 18 -12.58 2.46 6.86
C LYS A 18 -12.87 1.24 6.01
N ILE A 19 -11.81 0.64 5.50
CA ILE A 19 -11.82 -0.75 5.02
C ILE A 19 -11.33 -1.62 6.17
N GLY A 20 -12.18 -2.56 6.61
CA GLY A 20 -11.90 -3.40 7.76
C GLY A 20 -10.71 -4.34 7.56
N ALA A 21 -10.18 -4.86 8.67
CA ALA A 21 -9.20 -5.93 8.62
C ALA A 21 -9.78 -7.16 7.92
N ASN A 22 -8.96 -7.87 7.14
CA ASN A 22 -9.37 -9.06 6.39
C ASN A 22 -10.60 -8.84 5.48
N ALA A 23 -10.83 -7.63 4.96
CA ALA A 23 -12.00 -7.34 4.12
C ALA A 23 -12.02 -8.12 2.79
N PHE A 24 -10.89 -8.21 2.11
CA PHE A 24 -10.72 -8.83 0.79
C PHE A 24 -9.47 -9.72 0.66
N PRO A 25 -9.11 -10.56 1.64
CA PRO A 25 -7.92 -11.39 1.54
C PRO A 25 -8.14 -12.52 0.52
N TRP A 26 -7.07 -12.90 -0.18
CA TRP A 26 -7.05 -13.91 -1.25
C TRP A 26 -8.01 -13.62 -2.41
N ALA A 27 -8.36 -12.37 -2.66
CA ALA A 27 -9.20 -11.97 -3.79
C ALA A 27 -8.41 -12.04 -5.12
N ASN A 28 -8.03 -13.24 -5.54
CA ASN A 28 -7.12 -13.47 -6.67
C ASN A 28 -7.70 -13.11 -8.05
N ASN A 29 -8.96 -12.74 -8.14
CA ASN A 29 -9.57 -12.23 -9.38
C ASN A 29 -9.71 -10.70 -9.37
N LEU A 30 -9.34 -10.04 -8.26
CA LEU A 30 -9.36 -8.60 -8.13
C LEU A 30 -8.12 -8.03 -8.83
N VAL A 31 -8.34 -7.25 -9.89
CA VAL A 31 -7.27 -6.66 -10.70
C VAL A 31 -7.05 -5.20 -10.34
N VAL A 32 -8.13 -4.47 -10.07
CA VAL A 32 -8.10 -3.04 -9.76
C VAL A 32 -8.96 -2.76 -8.53
N VAL A 33 -8.42 -1.93 -7.63
CA VAL A 33 -9.16 -1.39 -6.48
C VAL A 33 -9.24 0.12 -6.59
N ASP A 34 -10.45 0.63 -6.42
CA ASP A 34 -10.78 2.05 -6.36
C ASP A 34 -11.19 2.36 -4.92
N ILE A 35 -10.27 2.90 -4.11
CA ILE A 35 -10.51 3.25 -2.71
C ILE A 35 -11.19 4.63 -2.69
N PRO A 36 -12.48 4.73 -2.33
CA PRO A 36 -13.22 5.97 -2.54
C PRO A 36 -12.81 7.06 -1.58
N GLU A 37 -13.04 8.30 -2.02
CA GLU A 37 -12.81 9.47 -1.17
C GLU A 37 -13.60 9.40 0.15
N GLY A 38 -12.94 9.83 1.23
CA GLY A 38 -13.45 9.73 2.59
C GLY A 38 -12.99 8.48 3.35
N ILE A 39 -12.32 7.53 2.69
CA ILE A 39 -11.64 6.44 3.39
C ILE A 39 -10.38 6.98 4.06
N GLU A 40 -10.32 6.82 5.39
CA GLU A 40 -9.21 7.24 6.24
C GLU A 40 -8.27 6.08 6.59
N SER A 41 -8.74 4.82 6.55
CA SER A 41 -7.88 3.68 6.90
C SER A 41 -8.17 2.40 6.12
N ILE A 42 -7.10 1.69 5.77
CA ILE A 42 -7.10 0.31 5.28
C ILE A 42 -6.60 -0.60 6.40
N GLY A 43 -7.42 -1.56 6.81
CA GLY A 43 -7.13 -2.44 7.94
C GLY A 43 -6.06 -3.49 7.67
N GLU A 44 -5.68 -4.19 8.73
CA GLU A 44 -4.74 -5.31 8.70
C GLU A 44 -5.20 -6.39 7.70
N GLU A 45 -4.27 -6.88 6.88
CA GLU A 45 -4.52 -7.94 5.89
C GLU A 45 -5.68 -7.66 4.90
N ALA A 46 -6.14 -6.42 4.77
CA ALA A 46 -7.36 -6.08 4.03
C ALA A 46 -7.37 -6.57 2.58
N PHE A 47 -6.21 -6.58 1.91
CA PHE A 47 -6.00 -7.07 0.54
C PHE A 47 -4.85 -8.09 0.49
N LYS A 48 -4.60 -8.81 1.58
CA LYS A 48 -3.54 -9.82 1.65
C LYS A 48 -3.71 -10.87 0.55
N ARG A 49 -2.63 -11.19 -0.15
CA ARG A 49 -2.55 -12.19 -1.21
C ARG A 49 -3.56 -11.95 -2.33
N CYS A 50 -3.88 -10.70 -2.68
CA CYS A 50 -4.60 -10.41 -3.92
C CYS A 50 -3.64 -10.54 -5.11
N THR A 51 -3.34 -11.78 -5.53
CA THR A 51 -2.19 -12.06 -6.41
C THR A 51 -2.31 -11.48 -7.81
N SER A 52 -3.52 -11.13 -8.26
CA SER A 52 -3.78 -10.50 -9.57
C SER A 52 -4.03 -8.99 -9.49
N LEU A 53 -3.98 -8.40 -8.29
CA LEU A 53 -4.15 -6.96 -8.11
C LEU A 53 -2.95 -6.25 -8.73
N THR A 54 -3.20 -5.43 -9.75
CA THR A 54 -2.16 -4.64 -10.44
C THR A 54 -2.21 -3.18 -10.03
N THR A 55 -3.39 -2.66 -9.68
CA THR A 55 -3.59 -1.22 -9.51
C THR A 55 -4.49 -0.90 -8.32
N VAL A 56 -4.08 0.08 -7.52
CA VAL A 56 -4.86 0.62 -6.41
C VAL A 56 -4.90 2.15 -6.55
N PHE A 57 -6.10 2.71 -6.63
CA PHE A 57 -6.34 4.14 -6.49
C PHE A 57 -6.65 4.43 -5.03
N PHE A 58 -5.88 5.31 -4.41
CA PHE A 58 -6.03 5.66 -2.99
C PHE A 58 -6.85 6.93 -2.81
N SER A 59 -7.60 7.00 -1.72
CA SER A 59 -8.26 8.24 -1.31
C SER A 59 -7.26 9.28 -0.85
N THR A 60 -7.51 10.54 -1.21
CA THR A 60 -6.73 11.69 -0.71
C THR A 60 -6.81 11.84 0.83
N THR A 61 -7.89 11.38 1.46
CA THR A 61 -8.07 11.42 2.92
C THR A 61 -7.43 10.26 3.67
N LEU A 62 -6.76 9.32 2.98
CA LEU A 62 -6.17 8.14 3.61
C LEU A 62 -5.08 8.52 4.62
N ILE A 63 -5.20 8.02 5.85
CA ILE A 63 -4.28 8.30 6.97
C ILE A 63 -3.43 7.07 7.31
N LEU A 64 -4.00 5.86 7.18
CA LEU A 64 -3.38 4.61 7.64
C LEU A 64 -3.52 3.48 6.63
N ILE A 65 -2.41 2.79 6.36
CA ILE A 65 -2.41 1.44 5.78
C ILE A 65 -1.91 0.47 6.85
N GLY A 66 -2.74 -0.51 7.19
CA GLY A 66 -2.51 -1.47 8.26
C GLY A 66 -1.42 -2.49 7.97
N GLU A 67 -1.11 -3.29 8.99
CA GLU A 67 -0.12 -4.37 8.90
C GLU A 67 -0.53 -5.40 7.85
N TYR A 68 0.43 -5.83 7.03
CA TYR A 68 0.19 -6.82 5.97
C TYR A 68 -0.93 -6.47 4.97
N ALA A 69 -1.38 -5.22 4.90
CA ALA A 69 -2.59 -4.83 4.16
C ALA A 69 -2.58 -5.25 2.68
N PHE A 70 -1.42 -5.19 2.01
CA PHE A 70 -1.18 -5.64 0.64
C PHE A 70 -0.09 -6.70 0.57
N PHE A 71 0.05 -7.49 1.64
CA PHE A 71 1.06 -8.55 1.72
C PHE A 71 0.90 -9.57 0.59
N GLU A 72 1.98 -9.89 -0.13
CA GLU A 72 2.00 -10.86 -1.25
C GLU A 72 1.05 -10.52 -2.41
N CYS A 73 0.79 -9.22 -2.65
CA CYS A 73 0.17 -8.74 -3.90
C CYS A 73 1.18 -8.80 -5.05
N TYR A 74 1.50 -10.00 -5.52
CA TYR A 74 2.61 -10.27 -6.43
C TYR A 74 2.58 -9.49 -7.76
N SER A 75 1.38 -9.11 -8.23
CA SER A 75 1.17 -8.40 -9.50
C SER A 75 1.08 -6.88 -9.35
N LEU A 76 1.11 -6.34 -8.13
CA LEU A 76 1.01 -4.90 -7.89
C LEU A 76 2.29 -4.23 -8.37
N ASP A 77 2.19 -3.42 -9.43
CA ASP A 77 3.36 -2.91 -10.15
C ASP A 77 3.68 -1.43 -9.85
N ASN A 78 2.68 -0.65 -9.43
CA ASN A 78 2.84 0.74 -9.05
C ASN A 78 1.94 1.12 -7.87
N ILE A 79 2.49 1.97 -6.99
CA ILE A 79 1.77 2.55 -5.86
C ILE A 79 1.94 4.07 -5.91
N ASP A 80 0.85 4.80 -6.10
CA ASP A 80 0.87 6.27 -6.01
C ASP A 80 0.18 6.75 -4.72
N LEU A 81 0.98 7.22 -3.76
CA LEU A 81 0.50 7.77 -2.49
C LEU A 81 0.72 9.27 -2.39
N LEU A 82 1.22 9.93 -3.44
CA LEU A 82 1.66 11.34 -3.41
C LEU A 82 0.57 12.30 -2.92
N HIS A 83 -0.67 12.04 -3.31
CA HIS A 83 -1.82 12.89 -3.02
C HIS A 83 -2.63 12.46 -1.79
N THR A 84 -2.09 11.55 -0.99
CA THR A 84 -2.74 11.07 0.24
C THR A 84 -2.24 11.83 1.46
N ASN A 85 -3.07 11.91 2.51
CA ASN A 85 -2.67 12.39 3.84
C ASN A 85 -2.05 11.27 4.70
N LEU A 86 -1.42 10.28 4.08
CA LEU A 86 -0.98 9.06 4.75
C LEU A 86 0.06 9.41 5.83
N GLN A 87 -0.20 9.01 7.07
CA GLN A 87 0.68 9.25 8.22
C GLN A 87 1.38 7.99 8.69
N LYS A 88 0.80 6.81 8.45
CA LYS A 88 1.32 5.54 8.96
C LYS A 88 1.21 4.39 7.95
N LEU A 89 2.31 3.66 7.80
CA LEU A 89 2.38 2.35 7.15
C LEU A 89 2.61 1.25 8.19
N GLY A 90 1.81 0.19 8.17
CA GLY A 90 1.96 -0.98 9.04
C GLY A 90 3.18 -1.84 8.68
N GLU A 91 3.54 -2.73 9.61
CA GLU A 91 4.55 -3.77 9.36
C GLU A 91 4.21 -4.60 8.13
N ALA A 92 5.19 -4.83 7.26
CA ALA A 92 5.08 -5.66 6.07
C ALA A 92 3.89 -5.32 5.16
N ALA A 93 3.39 -4.08 5.17
CA ALA A 93 2.19 -3.68 4.45
C ALA A 93 2.25 -3.97 2.94
N PHE A 94 3.44 -3.95 2.34
CA PHE A 94 3.69 -4.29 0.94
C PHE A 94 4.77 -5.39 0.79
N TRP A 95 4.95 -6.25 1.80
CA TRP A 95 5.95 -7.31 1.74
C TRP A 95 5.65 -8.27 0.57
N ALA A 96 6.68 -8.59 -0.22
CA ALA A 96 6.62 -9.45 -1.40
C ALA A 96 5.72 -8.96 -2.54
N CYS A 97 5.52 -7.64 -2.69
CA CYS A 97 4.96 -7.05 -3.92
C CYS A 97 6.00 -7.09 -5.05
N ARG A 98 6.29 -8.28 -5.57
CA ARG A 98 7.43 -8.54 -6.48
C ARG A 98 7.34 -7.85 -7.85
N ALA A 99 6.15 -7.45 -8.29
CA ALA A 99 5.98 -6.67 -9.51
C ALA A 99 6.24 -5.17 -9.32
N LEU A 100 6.27 -4.68 -8.07
CA LEU A 100 6.32 -3.27 -7.73
C LEU A 100 7.62 -2.65 -8.24
N GLN A 101 7.51 -1.72 -9.17
CA GLN A 101 8.65 -1.06 -9.83
C GLN A 101 8.87 0.36 -9.30
N SER A 102 7.79 1.06 -8.99
CA SER A 102 7.80 2.44 -8.53
C SER A 102 6.83 2.67 -7.40
N MET A 103 7.17 3.60 -6.52
CA MET A 103 6.20 4.15 -5.59
C MET A 103 6.47 5.60 -5.24
N THR A 104 5.43 6.37 -4.98
CA THR A 104 5.55 7.72 -4.41
C THR A 104 5.21 7.67 -2.92
N ILE A 105 5.90 8.49 -2.13
CA ILE A 105 5.64 8.63 -0.68
C ILE A 105 5.20 10.07 -0.41
N PRO A 106 4.09 10.28 0.33
CA PRO A 106 3.61 11.62 0.65
C PRO A 106 4.43 12.24 1.78
N ASP A 107 4.49 13.58 1.75
CA ASP A 107 5.12 14.41 2.79
C ASP A 107 4.51 14.25 4.19
N SER A 108 3.28 13.75 4.26
CA SER A 108 2.58 13.51 5.51
C SER A 108 3.04 12.26 6.25
N LEU A 109 3.85 11.37 5.62
CA LEU A 109 4.19 10.09 6.21
C LEU A 109 5.12 10.26 7.42
N GLN A 110 4.61 9.94 8.61
CA GLN A 110 5.35 10.10 9.87
C GLN A 110 6.03 8.81 10.32
N THR A 111 5.37 7.67 10.13
CA THR A 111 5.82 6.38 10.67
C THR A 111 5.61 5.24 9.68
N PHE A 112 6.51 4.25 9.71
CA PHE A 112 6.38 3.02 8.94
C PHE A 112 6.86 1.83 9.77
N GLY A 113 6.22 0.67 9.56
CA GLY A 113 6.55 -0.56 10.26
C GLY A 113 7.84 -1.22 9.75
N ARG A 114 8.18 -2.39 10.28
CA ARG A 114 9.31 -3.17 9.75
C ARG A 114 8.95 -3.82 8.42
N ALA A 115 9.97 -4.10 7.59
CA ALA A 115 9.85 -4.94 6.39
C ALA A 115 8.76 -4.51 5.38
N VAL A 116 8.36 -3.24 5.37
CA VAL A 116 7.24 -2.74 4.56
C VAL A 116 7.38 -3.12 3.08
N PHE A 117 8.62 -3.07 2.57
CA PHE A 117 8.95 -3.35 1.16
C PHE A 117 9.94 -4.50 1.00
N SER A 118 10.05 -5.40 1.99
CA SER A 118 10.91 -6.56 1.84
C SER A 118 10.44 -7.41 0.63
N ASP A 119 11.34 -8.15 0.00
CA ASP A 119 11.03 -9.01 -1.17
C ASP A 119 10.31 -8.30 -2.34
N CYS A 120 10.38 -6.96 -2.43
CA CYS A 120 9.94 -6.18 -3.60
C CYS A 120 11.06 -6.15 -4.64
N SER A 121 11.31 -7.28 -5.29
CA SER A 121 12.50 -7.52 -6.12
C SER A 121 12.66 -6.64 -7.36
N LYS A 122 11.61 -5.94 -7.81
CA LYS A 122 11.64 -5.02 -8.95
C LYS A 122 11.68 -3.54 -8.57
N LEU A 123 11.61 -3.21 -7.29
CA LEU A 123 11.51 -1.81 -6.86
C LEU A 123 12.85 -1.12 -7.08
N VAL A 124 12.88 -0.15 -7.99
CA VAL A 124 14.13 0.57 -8.33
C VAL A 124 14.40 1.65 -7.28
N PRO A 125 15.62 1.75 -6.71
CA PRO A 125 15.98 2.66 -5.62
C PRO A 125 15.67 4.15 -5.86
N PHE A 126 15.76 4.61 -7.11
CA PHE A 126 15.54 6.01 -7.49
C PHE A 126 14.06 6.33 -7.75
N CYS A 127 13.19 5.32 -7.80
CA CYS A 127 11.77 5.49 -8.08
C CYS A 127 10.93 5.67 -6.82
N VAL A 128 11.52 5.61 -5.61
CA VAL A 128 10.88 6.10 -4.39
C VAL A 128 11.00 7.61 -4.36
N ASN A 129 10.09 8.28 -5.07
CA ASN A 129 10.03 9.74 -5.06
C ASN A 129 9.43 10.19 -3.73
N VAL A 130 10.31 10.54 -2.80
CA VAL A 130 9.93 11.29 -1.61
C VAL A 130 9.64 12.73 -2.01
N SER A 131 8.48 13.23 -1.60
CA SER A 131 8.23 14.67 -1.63
C SER A 131 9.02 15.35 -0.49
N SER A 132 9.18 16.67 -0.54
CA SER A 132 9.93 17.45 0.47
C SER A 132 9.11 17.69 1.75
N PRO A 133 9.59 17.33 2.96
CA PRO A 133 10.95 17.62 3.43
C PRO A 133 11.87 16.39 3.59
N PHE A 134 11.44 15.20 3.15
CA PHE A 134 12.21 13.97 3.33
C PHE A 134 13.42 13.81 2.40
N ASN A 135 13.68 14.80 1.55
CA ASN A 135 14.94 14.91 0.80
C ASN A 135 16.12 15.40 1.67
N ASP A 136 15.87 15.75 2.93
CA ASP A 136 16.96 15.96 3.90
C ASP A 136 17.58 14.60 4.25
N THR A 137 18.88 14.48 4.00
CA THR A 137 19.69 13.25 4.12
C THR A 137 19.81 12.71 5.54
N THR A 138 19.10 13.33 6.49
CA THR A 138 19.01 12.98 7.91
C THR A 138 17.74 12.22 8.30
N SER A 139 16.74 12.10 7.41
CA SER A 139 15.53 11.33 7.73
C SER A 139 15.81 9.82 7.75
N ASN A 140 15.55 9.20 8.91
CA ASN A 140 15.61 7.74 9.13
C ASN A 140 14.82 6.94 8.08
N VAL A 141 13.83 7.56 7.42
CA VAL A 141 13.01 6.95 6.36
C VAL A 141 13.86 6.62 5.13
N VAL A 142 14.62 7.58 4.61
CA VAL A 142 15.46 7.38 3.42
C VAL A 142 16.66 6.48 3.75
N ALA A 143 17.26 6.63 4.93
CA ALA A 143 18.35 5.76 5.38
C ALA A 143 17.90 4.30 5.57
N HIS A 144 16.69 4.06 6.09
CA HIS A 144 16.14 2.72 6.25
C HIS A 144 15.72 2.11 4.91
N LEU A 145 15.09 2.89 4.02
CA LEU A 145 14.80 2.46 2.63
C LEU A 145 16.06 2.09 1.86
N ARG A 146 17.18 2.78 2.11
CA ARG A 146 18.52 2.40 1.62
C ARG A 146 19.08 1.15 2.30
N SER A 147 18.79 0.91 3.58
CA SER A 147 19.27 -0.28 4.31
C SER A 147 18.54 -1.57 3.98
N LEU A 148 17.30 -1.48 3.47
CA LEU A 148 16.53 -2.62 2.94
C LEU A 148 17.08 -3.12 1.58
N GLN A 149 18.22 -2.58 1.11
CA GLN A 149 18.91 -2.89 -0.14
C GLN A 149 20.05 -3.92 0.03
N ASN A 150 20.24 -4.51 1.23
CA ASN A 150 21.20 -5.58 1.50
C ASN A 150 20.51 -6.84 2.03
#